data_AF-A0A257WBV4-F1
#
_entry.id   AF-A0A257WBV4-F1
#
_cell.length_a   1.000
_cell.length_b   1.000
_cell.length_c   1.000
_cell.angle_alpha   90.00
_cell.angle_beta   90.00
_cell.angle_gamma   90.00
#
_symmetry.space_group_name_H-M   'P 1'
#
loop_
_entity.id
_entity.type
_entity.pdbx_description
1 polymer ?
#
loop_
_entity_poly.entity_id
_entity_poly.type
_entity_poly.pdbx_seq_one_letter_code
_entity_poly.pdbx_strand_id
1 'polypeptide(L)'
;MKDGDTLKAKLFFQKKPLANALVKVWHRAGGQSKMTDLSSDENGLVAFPVYVNGQWMISSVHMIRLDKDPKAQWQSYWGSYVWGYQ
;
A
#
# COMPACT_ATOMS: atom_id res chain seq x y z
N MET A 1 19.33 -1.62 3.22
CA MET A 1 18.56 -2.83 3.61
C MET A 1 19.30 -4.03 3.08
N LYS A 2 19.04 -5.21 3.63
CA LYS A 2 19.51 -6.51 3.14
C LYS A 2 18.29 -7.40 2.90
N ASP A 3 18.52 -8.50 2.20
CA ASP A 3 17.48 -9.49 1.96
C ASP A 3 16.86 -10.00 3.25
N GLY A 4 15.53 -10.01 3.30
CA GLY A 4 14.75 -10.44 4.46
C GLY A 4 14.56 -9.36 5.53
N ASP A 5 15.11 -8.16 5.37
CA ASP A 5 14.80 -7.04 6.27
C ASP A 5 13.30 -6.70 6.21
N THR A 6 12.73 -6.28 7.33
CA THR A 6 11.34 -5.85 7.40
C THR A 6 11.23 -4.35 7.09
N LEU A 7 10.53 -4.00 6.02
CA LEU A 7 10.12 -2.63 5.74
C LEU A 7 8.77 -2.35 6.42
N LYS A 8 8.65 -1.18 7.06
CA LYS A 8 7.37 -0.68 7.59
C LYS A 8 6.90 0.49 6.75
N ALA A 9 5.65 0.44 6.29
CA ALA A 9 4.99 1.55 5.61
C ALA A 9 3.81 2.03 6.45
N LYS A 10 3.63 3.35 6.52
CA LYS A 10 2.52 3.98 7.25
C LYS A 10 1.60 4.70 6.27
N LEU A 11 0.32 4.39 6.33
CA LEU A 11 -0.69 4.96 5.48
C LEU A 11 -1.38 6.10 6.22
N PHE A 12 -1.54 7.21 5.51
CA PHE A 12 -2.27 8.37 5.99
C PHE A 12 -3.37 8.73 5.00
N PHE A 13 -4.54 9.05 5.52
CA PHE A 13 -5.61 9.70 4.77
C PHE A 13 -6.06 10.95 5.53
N GLN A 14 -6.10 12.08 4.84
CA GLN A 14 -6.41 13.38 5.45
C GLN A 14 -5.56 13.68 6.70
N LYS A 15 -4.25 13.40 6.64
CA LYS A 15 -3.27 13.55 7.73
C LYS A 15 -3.51 12.67 8.97
N LYS A 16 -4.46 11.72 8.92
CA LYS A 16 -4.70 10.74 9.99
C LYS A 16 -4.21 9.35 9.55
N PRO A 17 -3.70 8.52 10.48
CA PRO A 17 -3.40 7.13 10.18
C PRO A 17 -4.64 6.42 9.62
N LEU A 18 -4.45 5.67 8.54
CA LEU A 18 -5.54 4.93 7.91
C LEU A 18 -5.48 3.47 8.35
N ALA A 19 -6.31 3.10 9.32
CA ALA A 19 -6.42 1.74 9.84
C ALA A 19 -7.27 0.84 8.93
N ASN A 20 -7.06 -0.48 9.00
CA ASN A 20 -7.78 -1.51 8.25
C ASN A 20 -7.81 -1.29 6.73
N ALA A 21 -6.84 -0.57 6.18
CA ALA A 21 -6.70 -0.39 4.74
C ALA A 21 -6.07 -1.63 4.10
N LEU A 22 -6.65 -2.08 3.00
CA LEU A 22 -6.04 -3.09 2.14
C LEU A 22 -4.84 -2.46 1.41
N VAL A 23 -3.67 -3.02 1.62
CA VAL A 23 -2.42 -2.66 0.95
C VAL A 23 -1.97 -3.82 0.10
N LYS A 24 -1.78 -3.57 -1.19
CA LYS A 24 -1.20 -4.53 -2.12
C LYS A 24 0.29 -4.24 -2.24
N VAL A 25 1.11 -5.20 -1.84
CA VAL A 25 2.56 -5.16 -2.00
C VAL A 25 2.94 -5.98 -3.23
N TRP A 26 3.62 -5.35 -4.16
CA TRP A 26 4.11 -5.93 -5.39
C TRP A 26 5.62 -5.97 -5.37
N HIS A 27 6.19 -7.11 -5.72
CA HIS A 27 7.62 -7.29 -5.93
C HIS A 27 7.83 -7.88 -7.32
N ARG A 28 8.59 -7.17 -8.16
CA ARG A 28 8.96 -7.62 -9.49
C ARG A 28 10.46 -7.87 -9.55
N ALA A 29 10.85 -9.14 -9.72
CA ALA A 29 12.24 -9.56 -9.84
C ALA A 29 12.36 -10.74 -10.81
N GLY A 30 13.45 -10.79 -11.58
CA GLY A 30 13.71 -11.91 -12.51
C GLY A 30 12.62 -12.12 -13.57
N GLY A 31 11.92 -11.06 -13.98
CA GLY A 31 10.81 -11.14 -14.94
C GLY A 31 9.47 -11.61 -14.35
N GLN A 32 9.42 -11.98 -13.07
CA GLN A 32 8.21 -12.39 -12.37
C GLN A 32 7.70 -11.29 -11.44
N SER A 33 6.39 -11.24 -11.22
CA SER A 33 5.74 -10.31 -10.28
C SER A 33 4.97 -11.09 -9.23
N LYS A 34 5.30 -10.88 -7.96
CA LYS A 34 4.57 -11.42 -6.81
C LYS A 34 3.74 -10.33 -6.16
N MET A 35 2.48 -10.63 -5.84
CA MET A 35 1.59 -9.75 -5.09
C MET A 35 1.29 -10.35 -3.72
N THR A 36 1.20 -9.52 -2.69
CA THR A 36 0.76 -9.90 -1.35
C THR A 36 -0.18 -8.84 -0.80
N ASP A 37 -1.29 -9.29 -0.24
CA ASP A 37 -2.30 -8.42 0.36
C ASP A 37 -2.06 -8.35 1.87
N LEU A 38 -2.02 -7.13 2.40
CA LEU A 38 -1.86 -6.84 3.82
C LEU A 38 -2.96 -5.89 4.27
N SER A 39 -3.35 -5.97 5.54
CA SER A 39 -4.22 -4.97 6.16
C SER A 39 -3.40 -4.14 7.15
N SER A 40 -3.55 -2.82 7.09
CA SER A 40 -2.89 -1.93 8.04
C SER A 40 -3.49 -2.03 9.43
N ASP A 41 -2.66 -1.94 10.46
CA ASP A 41 -3.11 -1.96 11.86
C ASP A 41 -3.84 -0.66 12.28
N GLU A 42 -4.20 -0.55 13.56
CA GLU A 42 -4.83 0.63 14.16
C GLU A 42 -4.01 1.93 14.00
N ASN A 43 -2.70 1.80 13.84
CA ASN A 43 -1.76 2.90 13.62
C ASN A 43 -1.51 3.16 12.13
N GLY A 44 -2.25 2.49 11.23
CA GLY A 44 -2.08 2.58 9.78
C GLY A 44 -0.77 1.99 9.28
N LEU A 45 -0.14 1.09 10.03
CA LEU A 45 1.13 0.47 9.67
C LEU A 45 0.92 -0.89 9.00
N VAL A 46 1.75 -1.18 8.00
CA VAL A 46 1.98 -2.52 7.45
C VAL A 46 3.46 -2.84 7.51
N ALA A 47 3.79 -4.12 7.70
CA ALA A 47 5.15 -4.61 7.72
C ALA A 47 5.30 -5.82 6.79
N PHE A 48 6.35 -5.84 5.99
CA PHE A 48 6.64 -6.93 5.06
C PHE A 48 8.14 -7.10 4.83
N PRO A 49 8.60 -8.33 4.55
CA PRO A 49 9.99 -8.55 4.16
C PRO A 49 10.25 -7.92 2.80
N VAL A 50 11.44 -7.35 2.64
CA VAL A 50 11.93 -6.87 1.35
C VAL A 50 13.23 -7.55 0.96
N TYR A 51 13.49 -7.55 -0.32
CA TYR A 51 14.69 -8.08 -0.95
C TYR A 51 15.32 -6.97 -1.77
N VAL A 52 16.66 -6.88 -1.75
CA VAL A 52 17.43 -5.83 -2.43
C VAL A 52 17.57 -6.07 -3.94
N ASN A 53 16.80 -7.00 -4.50
CA ASN A 53 16.67 -7.22 -5.92
C ASN A 53 15.33 -6.72 -6.46
N GLY A 54 15.34 -6.28 -7.72
CA GLY A 54 14.12 -5.93 -8.43
C GLY A 54 13.46 -4.63 -7.96
N GLN A 55 12.18 -4.51 -8.32
CA GLN A 55 11.36 -3.32 -8.10
C GLN A 55 10.18 -3.65 -7.18
N TRP A 56 9.81 -2.69 -6.36
CA TRP A 56 8.75 -2.81 -5.39
C TRP A 56 7.69 -1.74 -5.61
N MET A 57 6.43 -2.08 -5.34
CA MET A 57 5.34 -1.12 -5.27
C MET A 57 4.43 -1.48 -4.10
N ILE A 58 3.99 -0.48 -3.35
CA ILE A 58 2.81 -0.62 -2.50
C ILE A 58 1.68 0.21 -3.09
N SER A 59 0.46 -0.30 -3.05
CA SER A 59 -0.72 0.45 -3.45
C SER A 59 -1.90 0.19 -2.53
N SER A 60 -2.77 1.19 -2.40
CA SER A 60 -4.02 1.08 -1.65
C SER A 60 -5.10 1.93 -2.29
N VAL A 61 -6.34 1.48 -2.16
CA VAL A 61 -7.54 2.20 -2.56
C VAL A 61 -8.39 2.43 -1.31
N HIS A 62 -8.63 3.69 -0.98
CA HIS A 62 -9.52 4.07 0.10
C HIS A 62 -10.81 4.63 -0.48
N MET A 63 -11.95 4.04 -0.12
CA MET A 63 -13.26 4.47 -0.59
C MET A 63 -14.04 5.15 0.54
N ILE A 64 -14.65 6.29 0.23
CA ILE A 64 -15.56 6.99 1.14
C ILE A 64 -16.94 7.12 0.49
N ARG A 65 -17.98 7.03 1.33
CA ARG A 65 -19.35 7.27 0.89
C ARG A 65 -19.56 8.77 0.64
N LEU A 66 -20.27 9.09 -0.43
CA LEU A 66 -20.76 10.44 -0.72
C LEU A 66 -22.26 10.48 -0.39
N ASP A 67 -22.64 11.30 0.58
CA ASP A 67 -24.04 11.36 1.05
C ASP A 67 -24.90 12.35 0.26
N LYS A 68 -24.29 13.34 -0.42
CA LYS A 68 -24.98 14.46 -1.06
C LYS A 68 -24.51 14.74 -2.48
N ASP A 69 -23.95 13.74 -3.15
CA ASP A 69 -23.56 13.86 -4.54
C ASP A 69 -24.64 13.23 -5.45
N PRO A 70 -25.24 14.00 -6.40
CA PRO A 70 -26.32 13.52 -7.25
C PRO A 70 -25.84 12.57 -8.38
N LYS A 71 -24.53 12.42 -8.57
CA LYS A 71 -23.93 11.64 -9.68
C LYS A 71 -23.16 10.41 -9.19
N ALA A 72 -22.65 10.41 -7.97
CA ALA A 72 -21.85 9.32 -7.43
C ALA A 72 -22.18 9.01 -5.97
N GLN A 73 -22.22 7.72 -5.63
CA GLN A 73 -22.43 7.29 -4.23
C GLN A 73 -21.13 7.09 -3.46
N TRP A 74 -20.00 6.97 -4.17
CA TRP A 74 -18.69 6.68 -3.58
C TRP A 74 -17.59 7.46 -4.28
N GLN A 75 -16.61 7.91 -3.51
CA GLN A 75 -15.35 8.45 -4.01
C GLN A 75 -14.23 7.49 -3.68
N SER A 76 -13.34 7.22 -4.64
CA SER A 76 -12.12 6.45 -4.40
C SER A 76 -10.90 7.37 -4.39
N TYR A 77 -9.96 7.08 -3.49
CA TYR A 77 -8.65 7.70 -3.40
C TYR A 77 -7.60 6.62 -3.55
N TRP A 78 -6.67 6.86 -4.46
CA TRP A 78 -5.66 5.88 -4.85
C TRP A 78 -4.30 6.42 -4.42
N GLY A 79 -3.53 5.58 -3.74
CA GLY A 79 -2.16 5.88 -3.36
C GLY A 79 -1.24 4.76 -3.82
N SER A 80 -0.10 5.12 -4.39
CA SER A 80 0.96 4.17 -4.69
C SER A 80 2.33 4.76 -4.40
N TYR A 81 3.26 3.89 -4.02
CA TYR A 81 4.66 4.22 -3.85
C TYR A 81 5.51 3.13 -4.48
N VAL A 82 6.41 3.51 -5.38
CA VAL A 82 7.25 2.61 -6.16
C VAL A 82 8.71 2.90 -5.83
N TRP A 83 9.51 1.87 -5.61
CA TRP A 83 10.94 2.00 -5.39
C TRP A 83 11.70 0.80 -5.94
N GLY A 84 13.01 0.93 -6.06
CA GLY A 84 13.93 -0.13 -6.42
C GLY A 84 15.27 0.10 -5.75
N TYR A 85 16.10 -0.94 -5.71
CA TYR A 85 17.46 -0.84 -5.21
C TYR A 85 18.41 -0.67 -6.40
N GLN A 86 19.39 0.22 -6.27
CA GLN A 86 20.47 0.43 -7.23
C GLN A 86 21.73 -0.28 -6.76
#